data_AF-A0A7C8UCW8-F1
#
_entry.id   AF-A0A7C8UCW8-F1
#
_cell.length_a   1.000
_cell.length_b   1.000
_cell.length_c   1.000
_cell.angle_alpha   90.00
_cell.angle_beta   90.00
_cell.angle_gamma   90.00
#
_symmetry.space_group_name_H-M   'P 1'
#
loop_
_entity.id
_entity.type
_entity.pdbx_description
1 polymer ?
#
loop_
_entity_poly.entity_id
_entity_poly.type
_entity_poly.pdbx_seq_one_letter_code
_entity_poly.pdbx_strand_id
1 'polypeptide(L)'
;MTRPYLALGRAMRLATTSRGTSIAARPFSVLRQIPRRHLAPVSLANRVPARLFSSTSISSRPSGTVDEELFAKLQHEINVETELGEHEQIPENLKEFLETSQFKLNDKDGMEEVELIRRFGDETVRVIFSIADLNAIDEKLDDPSLYDQEDLPETGELEASAKRGASTETRPTDEDEPEYEEASEPAYPARLNITIEKSTSGALQVEAIAQDGMIIVENVHYHPSVELATAQTAEADWERRGRYVGPPFGNLDEDLQVLLERYLDERGINTALALFVPDYIDYKEQKEYVSWLKNVKSFVQA
;
A
#
# COMPACT_ATOMS: atom_id res chain seq x y z
N MET A 1 28.38 62.10 8.00
CA MET A 1 29.20 62.25 6.77
C MET A 1 28.81 61.11 5.82
N THR A 2 27.81 61.31 4.95
CA THR A 2 27.93 61.73 3.53
C THR A 2 28.72 60.74 2.65
N ARG A 3 27.98 59.83 1.97
CA ARG A 3 27.82 59.63 0.49
C ARG A 3 28.84 60.30 -0.47
N PRO A 4 28.86 60.02 -1.80
CA PRO A 4 28.37 58.89 -2.65
C PRO A 4 29.36 58.55 -3.82
N TYR A 5 28.93 57.82 -4.88
CA TYR A 5 29.12 58.03 -6.35
C TYR A 5 28.80 56.69 -7.07
N LEU A 6 27.64 56.52 -7.77
CA LEU A 6 27.33 56.79 -9.20
C LEU A 6 28.16 55.93 -10.20
N ALA A 7 27.70 55.38 -11.34
CA ALA A 7 26.41 55.23 -12.03
C ALA A 7 26.66 54.49 -13.38
N LEU A 8 25.58 54.25 -14.14
CA LEU A 8 25.46 53.90 -15.59
C LEU A 8 25.57 52.40 -15.92
N GLY A 9 24.71 51.75 -16.70
CA GLY A 9 23.58 52.09 -17.59
C GLY A 9 23.40 50.83 -18.48
N ARG A 10 22.20 50.37 -18.87
CA ARG A 10 21.47 50.85 -20.05
C ARG A 10 20.20 50.00 -20.22
N ALA A 11 19.16 50.66 -20.72
CA ALA A 11 17.80 50.17 -20.93
C ALA A 11 17.63 49.22 -22.13
N MET A 12 16.56 48.43 -22.10
CA MET A 12 15.64 48.35 -23.25
C MET A 12 14.22 48.05 -22.78
N ARG A 13 13.31 48.99 -23.09
CA ARG A 13 11.85 48.84 -23.04
C ARG A 13 11.39 48.13 -24.31
N LEU A 14 10.31 47.37 -24.24
CA LEU A 14 9.25 47.40 -25.25
C LEU A 14 7.92 47.05 -24.59
N ALA A 15 7.02 48.03 -24.60
CA ALA A 15 5.62 47.92 -24.22
C ALA A 15 4.79 47.45 -25.41
N THR A 16 3.59 46.89 -25.18
CA THR A 16 2.42 47.06 -26.07
C THR A 16 1.11 46.71 -25.34
N THR A 17 0.31 47.77 -25.11
CA THR A 17 -1.18 47.93 -25.06
C THR A 17 -2.06 46.88 -24.36
N SER A 18 -2.84 47.19 -23.32
CA SER A 18 -3.97 48.15 -23.17
C SER A 18 -5.37 47.59 -23.53
N ARG A 19 -6.11 47.28 -22.47
CA ARG A 19 -7.57 47.30 -22.16
C ARG A 19 -8.60 47.78 -23.21
N GLY A 20 -9.80 47.18 -23.14
CA GLY A 20 -11.07 47.84 -23.50
C GLY A 20 -12.35 46.98 -23.40
N THR A 21 -13.20 47.32 -22.42
CA THR A 21 -14.61 46.99 -22.09
C THR A 21 -15.63 47.10 -23.26
N SER A 22 -16.94 46.76 -23.25
CA SER A 22 -17.97 46.03 -22.46
C SER A 22 -19.34 46.24 -23.18
N ILE A 23 -20.41 45.51 -22.77
CA ILE A 23 -21.87 45.83 -22.81
C ILE A 23 -22.77 45.34 -24.00
N ALA A 24 -23.71 44.41 -23.62
CA ALA A 24 -25.17 44.26 -23.89
C ALA A 24 -25.75 44.26 -25.33
N ALA A 25 -26.96 43.80 -25.70
CA ALA A 25 -28.17 43.24 -25.07
C ALA A 25 -28.97 42.43 -26.15
N ARG A 26 -29.99 41.67 -25.73
CA ARG A 26 -30.98 40.84 -26.49
C ARG A 26 -31.97 41.72 -27.34
N PRO A 27 -33.13 41.28 -27.94
CA PRO A 27 -33.85 39.96 -27.96
C PRO A 27 -34.69 39.62 -29.25
N PHE A 28 -35.51 38.54 -29.16
CA PHE A 28 -36.73 38.11 -29.94
C PHE A 28 -36.53 37.54 -31.37
N SER A 29 -36.91 36.32 -31.80
CA SER A 29 -38.03 35.36 -31.64
C SER A 29 -39.25 35.57 -32.57
N VAL A 30 -39.69 34.47 -33.24
CA VAL A 30 -41.05 34.15 -33.79
C VAL A 30 -41.35 34.64 -35.24
N LEU A 31 -41.97 33.95 -36.22
CA LEU A 31 -42.59 32.61 -36.46
C LEU A 31 -42.66 32.32 -38.01
N ARG A 32 -42.48 31.05 -38.41
CA ARG A 32 -43.28 30.20 -39.35
C ARG A 32 -44.05 30.81 -40.55
N GLN A 33 -43.86 30.21 -41.75
CA GLN A 33 -44.89 29.48 -42.52
C GLN A 33 -44.35 28.76 -43.79
N ILE A 34 -45.01 27.64 -44.14
CA ILE A 34 -44.85 26.67 -45.26
C ILE A 34 -46.14 26.86 -46.13
N PRO A 35 -46.23 26.73 -47.49
CA PRO A 35 -46.19 25.41 -48.17
C PRO A 35 -45.90 25.28 -49.70
N ARG A 36 -45.55 24.01 -50.09
CA ARG A 36 -45.93 23.18 -51.28
C ARG A 36 -45.66 23.73 -52.71
N ARG A 37 -45.34 22.98 -53.77
CA ARG A 37 -45.24 21.53 -54.13
C ARG A 37 -44.70 21.43 -55.59
N HIS A 38 -44.42 20.18 -56.05
CA HIS A 38 -44.42 19.67 -57.45
C HIS A 38 -43.09 19.81 -58.24
N LEU A 39 -42.48 18.82 -58.93
CA LEU A 39 -42.82 17.46 -59.44
C LEU A 39 -41.52 16.61 -59.63
N ALA A 40 -41.66 15.27 -59.67
CA ALA A 40 -40.65 14.25 -60.07
C ALA A 40 -40.57 14.13 -61.63
N PRO A 41 -39.84 13.19 -62.32
CA PRO A 41 -39.14 11.96 -61.86
C PRO A 41 -37.83 11.54 -62.65
N VAL A 42 -37.41 10.26 -62.46
CA VAL A 42 -36.56 9.35 -63.30
C VAL A 42 -35.03 9.59 -63.25
N SER A 43 -34.09 8.62 -63.22
CA SER A 43 -34.03 7.17 -63.47
C SER A 43 -32.76 6.52 -62.85
N LEU A 44 -32.82 5.19 -62.71
CA LEU A 44 -31.83 4.16 -62.38
C LEU A 44 -30.32 4.46 -62.51
N ALA A 45 -29.54 3.97 -61.53
CA ALA A 45 -28.59 2.87 -61.76
C ALA A 45 -27.98 2.34 -60.45
N ASN A 46 -28.16 1.04 -60.24
CA ASN A 46 -27.63 0.22 -59.17
C ASN A 46 -26.17 -0.17 -59.49
N ARG A 47 -25.17 0.21 -58.68
CA ARG A 47 -23.85 -0.50 -58.59
C ARG A 47 -23.14 -0.20 -57.26
N VAL A 48 -23.16 -1.17 -56.36
CA VAL A 48 -22.07 -1.40 -55.40
C VAL A 48 -21.17 -2.47 -56.01
N PRO A 49 -19.85 -2.28 -55.98
CA PRO A 49 -19.01 -3.35 -55.45
C PRO A 49 -18.15 -2.83 -54.31
N ALA A 50 -18.20 -3.58 -53.21
CA ALA A 50 -17.32 -3.45 -52.06
C ALA A 50 -15.86 -3.49 -52.53
N ARG A 51 -15.07 -2.49 -52.12
CA ARG A 51 -13.61 -2.64 -52.07
C ARG A 51 -13.24 -2.99 -50.64
N LEU A 52 -13.27 -4.30 -50.38
CA LEU A 52 -12.58 -4.91 -49.25
C LEU A 52 -11.09 -4.87 -49.56
N PHE A 53 -10.37 -3.88 -49.02
CA PHE A 53 -8.94 -4.02 -48.84
C PHE A 53 -8.72 -4.60 -47.45
N SER A 54 -8.70 -5.93 -47.41
CA SER A 54 -8.20 -6.71 -46.29
C SER A 54 -6.72 -7.00 -46.56
N SER A 55 -5.86 -6.43 -45.74
CA SER A 55 -4.53 -6.98 -45.43
C SER A 55 -4.06 -6.31 -44.15
N THR A 56 -4.79 -6.52 -43.05
CA THR A 56 -4.17 -6.39 -41.74
C THR A 56 -3.22 -7.57 -41.66
N SER A 57 -1.95 -7.33 -41.95
CA SER A 57 -0.89 -8.20 -41.45
C SER A 57 -0.97 -8.09 -39.93
N ILE A 58 -1.75 -8.97 -39.30
CA ILE A 58 -1.52 -9.32 -37.91
C ILE A 58 -0.16 -10.00 -37.95
N SER A 59 0.88 -9.18 -37.83
CA SER A 59 2.21 -9.61 -37.52
C SER A 59 2.09 -10.32 -36.18
N SER A 60 1.90 -11.65 -36.22
CA SER A 60 2.31 -12.52 -35.13
C SER A 60 3.75 -12.13 -34.86
N ARG A 61 3.98 -11.30 -33.84
CA ARG A 61 5.33 -11.11 -33.31
C ARG A 61 5.84 -12.52 -33.00
N PRO A 62 7.10 -12.84 -33.32
CA PRO A 62 7.67 -14.09 -32.83
C PRO A 62 7.59 -14.01 -31.31
N SER A 63 6.72 -14.84 -30.72
CA SER A 63 6.72 -15.09 -29.29
C SER A 63 8.14 -15.55 -28.94
N GLY A 64 8.73 -14.94 -27.91
CA GLY A 64 9.98 -15.41 -27.34
C GLY A 64 9.88 -16.89 -27.02
N THR A 65 11.01 -17.61 -27.10
CA THR A 65 11.04 -19.06 -26.87
C THR A 65 10.58 -19.46 -25.46
N VAL A 66 10.51 -18.50 -24.54
CA VAL A 66 10.17 -18.71 -23.12
C VAL A 66 8.76 -18.21 -22.79
N ASP A 67 8.10 -17.47 -23.69
CA ASP A 67 6.82 -16.80 -23.39
C ASP A 67 5.70 -17.81 -23.09
N GLU A 68 5.65 -18.90 -23.86
CA GLU A 68 4.66 -19.96 -23.67
C GLU A 68 4.88 -20.73 -22.35
N GLU A 69 6.13 -21.02 -22.00
CA GLU A 69 6.49 -21.67 -20.74
C GLU A 69 6.15 -20.76 -19.55
N LEU A 70 6.51 -19.47 -19.63
CA LEU A 70 6.20 -18.49 -18.59
C LEU A 70 4.69 -18.29 -18.43
N PHE A 71 3.95 -18.20 -19.54
CA PHE A 71 2.49 -18.09 -19.51
C PHE A 71 1.84 -19.31 -18.84
N ALA A 72 2.29 -20.52 -19.19
CA ALA A 72 1.79 -21.75 -18.60
C ALA A 72 2.07 -21.81 -17.09
N LYS A 73 3.26 -21.38 -16.66
CA LYS A 73 3.62 -21.31 -15.24
C LYS A 73 2.77 -20.28 -14.49
N LEU A 74 2.64 -19.06 -15.00
CA LEU A 74 1.79 -18.03 -14.39
C LEU A 74 0.32 -18.48 -14.30
N GLN A 75 -0.18 -19.17 -15.33
CA GLN A 75 -1.54 -19.72 -15.29
C GLN A 75 -1.69 -20.81 -14.23
N HIS A 76 -0.68 -21.65 -14.06
CA HIS A 76 -0.67 -22.66 -13.01
C HIS A 76 -0.69 -22.02 -11.63
N GLU A 77 0.17 -21.04 -11.35
CA GLU A 77 0.17 -20.32 -10.06
C GLU A 77 -1.19 -19.67 -9.78
N ILE A 78 -1.78 -18.94 -10.74
CA ILE A 78 -3.10 -18.31 -10.56
C ILE A 78 -4.16 -19.35 -10.18
N ASN A 79 -4.13 -20.52 -10.82
CA ASN A 79 -5.08 -21.59 -10.52
C ASN A 79 -4.89 -22.12 -9.10
N VAL A 80 -3.65 -22.39 -8.69
CA VAL A 80 -3.33 -22.85 -7.33
C VAL A 80 -3.86 -21.85 -6.30
N GLU A 81 -3.55 -20.56 -6.46
CA GLU A 81 -3.98 -19.52 -5.52
C GLU A 81 -5.51 -19.30 -5.51
N THR A 82 -6.18 -19.50 -6.65
CA THR A 82 -7.63 -19.29 -6.75
C THR A 82 -8.43 -20.52 -6.30
N GLU A 83 -7.89 -21.73 -6.49
CA GLU A 83 -8.54 -22.98 -6.07
C GLU A 83 -8.64 -23.11 -4.55
N LEU A 84 -7.68 -22.53 -3.82
CA LEU A 84 -7.71 -22.47 -2.36
C LEU A 84 -8.85 -21.55 -1.86
N GLY A 85 -9.18 -20.46 -2.57
CA GLY A 85 -10.37 -19.64 -2.32
C GLY A 85 -10.43 -18.92 -0.96
N GLU A 86 -9.45 -19.14 -0.09
CA GLU A 86 -9.40 -18.66 1.29
C GLU A 86 -9.28 -17.12 1.39
N HIS A 87 -8.77 -16.47 0.34
CA HIS A 87 -8.48 -15.03 0.33
C HIS A 87 -9.35 -14.19 -0.60
N GLU A 88 -10.41 -14.77 -1.20
CA GLU A 88 -11.34 -13.99 -2.03
C GLU A 88 -12.33 -13.17 -1.18
N GLN A 89 -12.54 -13.58 0.07
CA GLN A 89 -13.37 -12.88 1.04
C GLN A 89 -12.53 -12.40 2.19
N ILE A 90 -12.81 -11.19 2.67
CA ILE A 90 -12.20 -10.68 3.91
C ILE A 90 -12.51 -11.68 5.05
N PRO A 91 -11.49 -12.19 5.76
CA PRO A 91 -11.65 -13.00 6.97
C PRO A 91 -12.64 -12.40 7.99
N GLU A 92 -13.29 -13.26 8.79
CA GLU A 92 -14.36 -12.85 9.71
C GLU A 92 -13.86 -11.93 10.83
N ASN A 93 -12.69 -12.22 11.40
CA ASN A 93 -11.98 -11.37 12.37
C ASN A 93 -11.76 -9.95 11.84
N LEU A 94 -11.32 -9.81 10.59
CA LEU A 94 -11.09 -8.50 9.97
C LEU A 94 -12.41 -7.75 9.74
N LYS A 95 -13.48 -8.45 9.32
CA LYS A 95 -14.81 -7.86 9.19
C LYS A 95 -15.34 -7.38 10.54
N GLU A 96 -15.24 -8.20 11.57
CA GLU A 96 -15.69 -7.87 12.93
C GLU A 96 -14.97 -6.62 13.46
N PHE A 97 -13.66 -6.51 13.24
CA PHE A 97 -12.92 -5.30 13.58
C PHE A 97 -13.42 -4.08 12.80
N LEU A 98 -13.63 -4.18 11.49
CA LEU A 98 -14.10 -3.07 10.68
C LEU A 98 -15.53 -2.63 11.02
N GLU A 99 -16.38 -3.55 11.47
CA GLU A 99 -17.76 -3.26 11.90
C GLU A 99 -17.84 -2.71 13.33
N THR A 100 -17.01 -3.24 14.23
CA THR A 100 -16.98 -2.86 15.63
C THR A 100 -16.15 -1.59 15.86
N SER A 101 -15.07 -1.43 15.09
CA SER A 101 -14.22 -0.26 15.18
C SER A 101 -14.90 0.96 14.56
N GLN A 102 -14.46 2.14 14.99
CA GLN A 102 -14.90 3.42 14.43
C GLN A 102 -13.99 3.87 13.28
N PHE A 103 -13.13 2.97 12.78
CA PHE A 103 -12.23 3.24 11.67
C PHE A 103 -12.92 2.97 10.34
N LYS A 104 -12.70 3.87 9.39
CA LYS A 104 -13.04 3.68 7.99
C LYS A 104 -11.80 3.24 7.23
N LEU A 105 -11.87 2.07 6.63
CA LEU A 105 -10.85 1.55 5.75
C LEU A 105 -10.84 2.27 4.38
N ASN A 106 -9.65 2.67 3.96
CA ASN A 106 -9.34 3.24 2.64
C ASN A 106 -8.18 2.44 2.05
N ASP A 107 -8.53 1.38 1.33
CA ASP A 107 -7.61 0.50 0.62
C ASP A 107 -7.84 0.65 -0.90
N LYS A 108 -6.75 0.69 -1.67
CA LYS A 108 -6.76 0.80 -3.12
C LYS A 108 -5.99 -0.37 -3.74
N ASP A 109 -6.64 -1.06 -4.66
CA ASP A 109 -6.02 -2.15 -5.42
C ASP A 109 -4.77 -1.66 -6.17
N GLY A 110 -3.68 -2.42 -6.10
CA GLY A 110 -2.38 -2.13 -6.72
C GLY A 110 -1.52 -1.11 -5.95
N MET A 111 -1.97 -0.64 -4.80
CA MET A 111 -1.17 0.16 -3.87
C MET A 111 -0.84 -0.67 -2.63
N GLU A 112 0.38 -0.56 -2.13
CA GLU A 112 0.81 -1.29 -0.92
C GLU A 112 0.30 -0.65 0.38
N GLU A 113 0.07 0.67 0.35
CA GLU A 113 -0.33 1.46 1.51
C GLU A 113 -1.83 1.34 1.81
N VAL A 114 -2.16 1.08 3.07
CA VAL A 114 -3.53 1.01 3.60
C VAL A 114 -3.74 2.11 4.61
N GLU A 115 -4.88 2.81 4.52
CA GLU A 115 -5.22 3.90 5.43
C GLU A 115 -6.50 3.58 6.22
N LEU A 116 -6.43 3.68 7.55
CA LEU A 116 -7.59 3.67 8.45
C LEU A 116 -7.85 5.09 8.97
N ILE A 117 -9.06 5.60 8.78
CA ILE A 117 -9.44 6.96 9.22
C ILE A 117 -10.56 6.90 10.25
N ARG A 118 -10.36 7.53 11.40
CA ARG A 118 -11.36 7.71 12.45
C ARG A 118 -11.48 9.17 12.85
N ARG A 119 -12.68 9.58 13.27
CA ARG A 119 -12.89 10.86 13.95
C ARG A 119 -13.07 10.63 15.46
N PHE A 120 -12.41 11.45 16.27
CA PHE A 120 -12.52 11.41 17.72
C PHE A 120 -12.66 12.84 18.26
N GLY A 121 -13.88 13.25 18.60
CA GLY A 121 -14.15 14.65 18.97
C GLY A 121 -13.83 15.63 17.83
N ASP A 122 -12.92 16.58 18.09
CA ASP A 122 -12.39 17.55 17.12
C ASP A 122 -11.13 17.06 16.38
N GLU A 123 -10.71 15.82 16.65
CA GLU A 123 -9.52 15.22 16.10
C GLU A 123 -9.84 14.26 14.95
N THR A 124 -8.91 14.20 13.98
CA THR A 124 -8.91 13.16 12.94
C THR A 124 -7.69 12.27 13.14
N VAL A 125 -7.94 10.98 13.35
CA VAL A 125 -6.91 9.95 13.55
C VAL A 125 -6.78 9.19 12.23
N ARG A 126 -5.56 9.15 11.69
CA ARG A 126 -5.19 8.32 10.54
C ARG A 126 -4.17 7.30 11.00
N VAL A 127 -4.33 6.06 10.60
CA VAL A 127 -3.33 5.01 10.78
C VAL A 127 -2.98 4.52 9.39
N ILE A 128 -1.69 4.59 9.05
CA ILE A 128 -1.14 4.13 7.78
C ILE A 128 -0.18 2.99 8.05
N PHE A 129 -0.34 1.90 7.31
CA PHE A 129 0.57 0.76 7.31
C PHE A 129 0.71 0.23 5.88
N SER A 130 1.75 -0.57 5.61
CA SER A 130 2.08 -1.05 4.26
C SER A 130 2.37 -2.54 4.26
N ILE A 131 1.95 -3.23 3.21
CA ILE A 131 2.31 -4.64 2.98
C ILE A 131 3.80 -4.84 2.69
N ALA A 132 4.51 -3.78 2.27
CA ALA A 132 5.96 -3.83 2.02
C ALA A 132 6.81 -4.17 3.25
N ASP A 133 6.27 -4.00 4.46
CA ASP A 133 6.98 -4.36 5.69
C ASP A 133 7.27 -5.86 5.79
N LEU A 134 6.48 -6.73 5.15
CA LEU A 134 6.75 -8.17 5.03
C LEU A 134 8.10 -8.42 4.34
N ASN A 135 8.31 -7.77 3.20
CA ASN A 135 9.51 -7.97 2.37
C ASN A 135 10.81 -7.51 3.04
N ALA A 136 10.73 -6.54 3.96
CA ALA A 136 11.91 -5.98 4.60
C ALA A 136 12.52 -6.87 5.70
N ILE A 137 11.82 -7.94 6.09
CA ILE A 137 12.23 -8.84 7.17
C ILE A 137 12.88 -10.11 6.62
N ASP A 138 12.39 -10.64 5.49
CA ASP A 138 13.05 -11.74 4.77
C ASP A 138 14.54 -11.41 4.49
N GLU A 139 14.84 -10.16 4.13
CA GLU A 139 16.23 -9.71 3.94
C GLU A 139 17.09 -9.75 5.22
N LYS A 140 16.49 -9.69 6.43
CA LYS A 140 17.22 -9.72 7.71
C LYS A 140 17.41 -11.13 8.26
N LEU A 141 16.51 -12.06 7.95
CA LEU A 141 16.60 -13.46 8.36
C LEU A 141 17.63 -14.24 7.54
N ASP A 142 17.97 -13.75 6.35
CA ASP A 142 19.04 -14.26 5.49
C ASP A 142 20.46 -13.82 5.91
N ASP A 143 20.64 -13.11 7.04
CA ASP A 143 21.98 -12.81 7.58
C ASP A 143 22.60 -14.07 8.22
N PRO A 144 23.65 -14.68 7.60
CA PRO A 144 24.27 -15.91 8.11
C PRO A 144 24.89 -15.75 9.50
N SER A 145 25.07 -14.51 9.98
CA SER A 145 25.67 -14.24 11.29
C SER A 145 24.73 -14.54 12.47
N LEU A 146 23.44 -14.78 12.23
CA LEU A 146 22.48 -15.17 13.28
C LEU A 146 22.50 -16.68 13.58
N TYR A 147 23.05 -17.51 12.69
CA TYR A 147 23.11 -18.97 12.86
C TYR A 147 24.39 -19.46 13.57
N ASP A 148 25.35 -18.58 13.88
CA ASP A 148 26.64 -18.94 14.50
C ASP A 148 26.65 -18.83 16.04
N GLN A 149 25.51 -18.54 16.67
CA GLN A 149 25.40 -18.35 18.11
C GLN A 149 24.23 -19.12 18.72
N GLU A 150 24.12 -20.42 18.43
CA GLU A 150 23.46 -21.34 19.33
C GLU A 150 24.47 -22.35 19.91
N ASP A 151 24.52 -22.34 21.24
CA ASP A 151 25.48 -22.99 22.10
C ASP A 151 25.66 -24.49 21.82
N LEU A 152 26.89 -24.87 21.46
CA LEU A 152 27.41 -26.23 21.55
C LEU A 152 27.29 -26.74 23.00
N PRO A 153 26.61 -27.86 23.27
CA PRO A 153 26.66 -28.47 24.59
C PRO A 153 28.04 -29.10 24.82
N GLU A 154 28.81 -28.49 25.73
CA GLU A 154 30.03 -29.04 26.30
C GLU A 154 29.70 -30.34 27.08
N THR A 155 29.97 -31.49 26.47
CA THR A 155 29.95 -32.77 27.18
C THR A 155 31.32 -33.44 27.10
N GLY A 156 32.13 -33.18 28.12
CA GLY A 156 33.38 -33.88 28.40
C GLY A 156 33.12 -35.19 29.14
N GLU A 157 33.52 -36.28 28.49
CA GLU A 157 34.10 -37.52 29.01
C GLU A 157 33.37 -38.30 30.13
N LEU A 158 33.04 -39.57 29.86
CA LEU A 158 33.60 -40.73 30.59
C LEU A 158 33.32 -42.05 29.82
N GLU A 159 34.26 -42.97 29.97
CA GLU A 159 34.58 -44.09 29.08
C GLU A 159 33.67 -45.33 29.13
N ALA A 160 33.82 -46.14 28.07
CA ALA A 160 34.14 -47.58 28.09
C ALA A 160 33.07 -48.60 27.63
N SER A 161 33.45 -49.24 26.51
CA SER A 161 33.42 -50.68 26.26
C SER A 161 32.18 -51.37 25.69
N ALA A 162 32.39 -51.83 24.45
CA ALA A 162 32.25 -53.21 23.99
C ALA A 162 30.97 -53.65 23.24
N LYS A 163 31.23 -53.96 21.95
CA LYS A 163 30.82 -55.16 21.19
C LYS A 163 29.34 -55.40 20.84
N ARG A 164 29.19 -55.58 19.52
CA ARG A 164 28.44 -56.62 18.79
C ARG A 164 26.93 -56.42 18.63
N GLY A 165 26.51 -56.65 17.39
CA GLY A 165 25.45 -57.62 17.13
C GLY A 165 24.31 -57.06 16.30
N ALA A 166 24.23 -57.54 15.07
CA ALA A 166 23.13 -57.32 14.15
C ALA A 166 21.79 -57.90 14.64
N SER A 167 20.74 -57.41 13.99
CA SER A 167 19.46 -58.04 13.66
C SER A 167 18.22 -57.69 14.49
N THR A 168 17.18 -57.41 13.71
CA THR A 168 15.78 -57.85 13.87
C THR A 168 14.77 -56.74 14.16
N GLU A 169 14.00 -56.49 13.11
CA GLU A 169 12.69 -55.84 13.08
C GLU A 169 11.83 -56.15 14.30
N THR A 170 11.17 -55.15 14.88
CA THR A 170 9.76 -55.25 15.31
C THR A 170 9.22 -53.82 15.42
N ARG A 171 8.28 -53.46 14.55
CA ARG A 171 7.35 -52.34 14.79
C ARG A 171 6.38 -52.76 15.90
N PRO A 172 6.09 -51.87 16.85
CA PRO A 172 4.72 -51.65 17.27
C PRO A 172 4.32 -50.20 16.97
N THR A 173 3.20 -50.07 16.28
CA THR A 173 2.37 -48.86 16.24
C THR A 173 1.67 -48.73 17.59
N ASP A 174 1.98 -47.66 18.33
CA ASP A 174 1.15 -47.00 19.34
C ASP A 174 1.56 -45.52 19.19
N GLU A 175 0.81 -44.72 18.42
CA GLU A 175 -0.26 -43.85 18.95
C GLU A 175 0.21 -43.01 20.13
N ASP A 176 1.14 -42.08 19.85
CA ASP A 176 1.39 -40.84 20.59
C ASP A 176 2.23 -39.96 19.64
N GLU A 177 1.66 -39.51 18.52
CA GLU A 177 2.19 -38.29 17.90
C GLU A 177 1.94 -37.19 18.92
N PRO A 178 2.98 -36.50 19.44
CA PRO A 178 2.73 -35.25 20.12
C PRO A 178 2.02 -34.39 19.07
N GLU A 179 0.79 -34.00 19.37
CA GLU A 179 0.15 -32.87 18.72
C GLU A 179 1.18 -31.76 18.85
N TYR A 180 1.94 -31.52 17.78
CA TYR A 180 2.79 -30.36 17.67
C TYR A 180 1.79 -29.24 17.80
N GLU A 181 1.71 -28.62 18.98
CA GLU A 181 1.14 -27.29 19.10
C GLU A 181 1.90 -26.52 18.03
N GLU A 182 1.21 -26.27 16.92
CA GLU A 182 1.69 -25.47 15.81
C GLU A 182 2.07 -24.17 16.47
N ALA A 183 3.37 -23.99 16.73
CA ALA A 183 3.87 -22.84 17.45
C ALA A 183 3.42 -21.67 16.58
N SER A 184 2.41 -20.93 17.05
CA SER A 184 1.83 -19.80 16.33
C SER A 184 3.00 -19.00 15.79
N GLU A 185 3.12 -18.95 14.46
CA GLU A 185 4.24 -18.24 13.87
C GLU A 185 4.23 -16.83 14.45
N PRO A 186 5.38 -16.32 14.93
CA PRO A 186 5.42 -15.03 15.58
C PRO A 186 4.88 -13.98 14.61
N ALA A 187 3.85 -13.25 15.02
CA ALA A 187 3.25 -12.22 14.19
C ALA A 187 4.35 -11.21 13.84
N TYR A 188 4.52 -10.96 12.54
CA TYR A 188 5.55 -10.04 12.08
C TYR A 188 5.31 -8.63 12.62
N PRO A 189 6.38 -7.89 12.96
CA PRO A 189 6.26 -6.51 13.39
C PRO A 189 5.80 -5.63 12.22
N ALA A 190 4.56 -5.16 12.28
CA ALA A 190 3.99 -4.25 11.27
C ALA A 190 4.23 -2.78 11.68
N ARG A 191 4.81 -1.95 10.81
CA ARG A 191 5.05 -0.54 11.15
C ARG A 191 3.79 0.27 10.91
N LEU A 192 3.51 1.16 11.85
CA LEU A 192 2.39 2.07 11.84
C LEU A 192 2.90 3.50 11.81
N ASN A 193 2.35 4.29 10.89
CA ASN A 193 2.42 5.73 10.92
C ASN A 193 1.05 6.30 11.30
N ILE A 194 0.94 6.75 12.55
CA ILE A 194 -0.30 7.25 13.12
C ILE A 194 -0.26 8.78 13.13
N THR A 195 -1.22 9.43 12.50
CA THR A 195 -1.34 10.90 12.50
C THR A 195 -2.61 11.32 13.22
N ILE A 196 -2.48 12.14 14.26
CA ILE A 196 -3.58 12.72 15.03
C ILE A 196 -3.61 14.21 14.77
N GLU A 197 -4.63 14.65 14.05
CA GLU A 197 -4.78 16.03 13.60
C GLU A 197 -5.75 16.79 14.48
N LYS A 198 -5.38 18.03 14.81
CA LYS A 198 -6.25 19.01 15.44
C LYS A 198 -6.44 20.17 14.49
N SER A 199 -7.70 20.53 14.25
CA SER A 199 -8.07 21.64 13.37
C SER A 199 -7.38 22.98 13.71
N THR A 200 -6.97 23.17 14.97
CA THR A 200 -6.38 24.42 15.47
C THR A 200 -4.91 24.31 15.88
N SER A 201 -4.40 23.10 16.09
CA SER A 201 -3.15 22.87 16.86
C SER A 201 -2.13 22.00 16.12
N GLY A 202 -2.26 21.85 14.80
CA GLY A 202 -1.35 21.05 13.99
C GLY A 202 -1.63 19.55 14.06
N ALA A 203 -0.59 18.74 13.94
CA ALA A 203 -0.69 17.29 13.94
C ALA A 203 0.41 16.64 14.79
N LEU A 204 0.05 15.54 15.46
CA LEU A 204 0.97 14.65 16.14
C LEU A 204 1.16 13.42 15.25
N GLN A 205 2.39 13.13 14.83
CA GLN A 205 2.73 11.93 14.08
C GLN A 205 3.44 10.96 15.03
N VAL A 206 2.95 9.73 15.13
CA VAL A 206 3.47 8.70 16.00
C VAL A 206 3.91 7.54 15.12
N GLU A 207 5.18 7.17 15.26
CA GLU A 207 5.74 5.95 14.67
C GLU A 207 5.66 4.85 15.71
N ALA A 208 5.03 3.73 15.35
CA ALA A 208 4.84 2.60 16.24
C ALA A 208 4.96 1.28 15.48
N ILE A 209 5.13 0.20 16.21
CA ILE A 209 5.12 -1.17 15.69
C ILE A 209 3.95 -1.91 16.33
N ALA A 210 3.13 -2.57 15.52
CA ALA A 210 2.16 -3.56 15.96
C ALA A 210 2.82 -4.94 15.93
N GLN A 211 2.93 -5.58 17.10
CA GLN A 211 3.51 -6.91 17.24
C GLN A 211 2.91 -7.60 18.46
N ASP A 212 2.57 -8.88 18.34
CA ASP A 212 2.05 -9.72 19.45
C ASP A 212 0.86 -9.10 20.21
N GLY A 213 -0.03 -8.41 19.49
CA GLY A 213 -1.18 -7.71 20.08
C GLY A 213 -0.83 -6.46 20.89
N MET A 214 0.41 -5.98 20.81
CA MET A 214 0.89 -4.76 21.45
C MET A 214 1.20 -3.68 20.43
N ILE A 215 1.03 -2.42 20.85
CA ILE A 215 1.51 -1.25 20.11
C ILE A 215 2.75 -0.73 20.83
N ILE A 216 3.90 -0.79 20.15
CA ILE A 216 5.18 -0.33 20.67
C ILE A 216 5.47 1.04 20.03
N VAL A 217 5.44 2.11 20.80
CA VAL A 217 5.72 3.47 20.30
C VAL A 217 7.22 3.70 20.20
N GLU A 218 7.71 4.10 19.02
CA GLU A 218 9.12 4.38 18.79
C GLU A 218 9.43 5.87 18.87
N ASN A 219 8.68 6.68 18.13
CA ASN A 219 8.89 8.13 18.03
C ASN A 219 7.57 8.89 17.98
N VAL A 220 7.63 10.14 18.45
CA VAL A 220 6.48 11.05 18.49
C VAL A 220 6.91 12.43 18.01
N HIS A 221 6.42 12.80 16.83
CA HIS A 221 6.75 14.04 16.14
C HIS A 221 5.60 15.02 16.22
N TYR A 222 5.90 16.29 16.48
CA TYR A 222 4.91 17.36 16.40
C TYR A 222 5.11 18.20 15.14
N HIS A 223 4.03 18.35 14.37
CA HIS A 223 3.99 19.19 13.18
C HIS A 223 3.04 20.38 13.39
N PRO A 224 3.51 21.63 13.25
CA PRO A 224 2.65 22.81 13.40
C PRO A 224 1.52 22.91 12.38
N SER A 225 1.67 22.27 11.22
CA SER A 225 0.67 22.24 10.15
C SER A 225 0.25 20.80 9.87
N VAL A 226 -1.06 20.59 9.73
CA VAL A 226 -1.65 19.31 9.33
C VAL A 226 -1.17 18.90 7.94
N GLU A 227 -1.13 19.84 7.01
CA GLU A 227 -0.69 19.59 5.62
C GLU A 227 0.72 19.02 5.59
N LEU A 228 1.59 19.46 6.50
CA LEU A 228 2.97 19.00 6.55
C LEU A 228 3.10 17.57 7.06
N ALA A 229 2.20 17.13 7.95
CA ALA A 229 2.17 15.77 8.45
C ALA A 229 1.62 14.78 7.40
N THR A 230 0.64 15.20 6.59
CA THR A 230 -0.09 14.32 5.67
C THR A 230 0.34 14.39 4.21
N ALA A 231 1.05 15.44 3.79
CA ALA A 231 1.39 15.61 2.38
C ALA A 231 2.38 14.54 1.91
N GLN A 232 1.99 13.79 0.88
CA GLN A 232 2.82 12.80 0.18
C GLN A 232 3.63 13.44 -0.95
N THR A 233 4.17 14.65 -0.74
CA THR A 233 5.02 15.34 -1.74
C THR A 233 6.48 15.29 -1.32
N ALA A 234 7.38 15.21 -2.31
CA ALA A 234 8.82 15.19 -2.06
C ALA A 234 9.30 16.43 -1.28
N GLU A 235 8.68 17.59 -1.52
CA GLU A 235 8.96 18.83 -0.79
C GLU A 235 8.54 18.74 0.68
N ALA A 236 7.36 18.20 0.97
CA ALA A 236 6.90 18.03 2.35
C ALA A 236 7.78 17.05 3.13
N ASP A 237 8.19 15.95 2.48
CA ASP A 237 9.12 14.97 3.06
C ASP A 237 10.47 15.59 3.40
N TRP A 238 11.02 16.38 2.46
CA TRP A 238 12.25 17.12 2.69
C TRP A 238 12.13 18.08 3.88
N GLU A 239 10.99 18.77 3.98
CA GLU A 239 10.71 19.70 5.08
C GLU A 239 10.53 19.01 6.43
N ARG A 240 9.97 17.79 6.46
CA ARG A 240 9.85 16.96 7.66
C ARG A 240 11.23 16.51 8.16
N ARG A 241 12.10 16.04 7.26
CA ARG A 241 13.46 15.59 7.58
C ARG A 241 14.35 16.68 8.18
N GLY A 242 14.08 17.95 7.86
CA GLY A 242 14.80 19.10 8.41
C GLY A 242 14.34 19.54 9.81
N ARG A 243 13.27 18.96 10.36
CA ARG A 243 12.72 19.33 11.67
C ARG A 243 13.18 18.40 12.77
N TYR A 244 13.10 18.90 14.00
CA TYR A 244 13.35 18.09 15.18
C TYR A 244 12.23 17.06 15.34
N VAL A 245 12.64 15.79 15.44
CA VAL A 245 11.80 14.59 15.49
C VAL A 245 11.43 14.16 16.92
N GLY A 246 11.78 14.96 17.92
CA GLY A 246 11.68 14.53 19.31
C GLY A 246 12.82 13.61 19.74
N PRO A 247 12.91 13.29 21.04
CA PRO A 247 13.78 12.23 21.52
C PRO A 247 13.15 10.85 21.22
N PRO A 248 13.94 9.76 21.24
CA PRO A 248 13.40 8.41 21.24
C PRO A 248 12.36 8.24 22.37
N PHE A 249 11.23 7.60 22.09
CA PHE A 249 10.11 7.50 23.04
C PHE A 249 10.52 6.88 24.37
N GLY A 250 11.34 5.82 24.35
CA GLY A 250 11.85 5.15 25.55
C GLY A 250 12.77 6.00 26.44
N ASN A 251 13.23 7.17 25.97
CA ASN A 251 14.01 8.12 26.77
C ASN A 251 13.13 9.15 27.50
N LEU A 252 11.81 9.13 27.29
CA LEU A 252 10.87 9.98 28.01
C LEU A 252 10.69 9.48 29.46
N ASP A 253 10.17 10.36 30.31
CA ASP A 253 9.74 9.98 31.66
C ASP A 253 8.67 8.88 31.62
N GLU A 254 8.73 7.90 32.54
CA GLU A 254 7.86 6.71 32.53
C GLU A 254 6.37 7.09 32.66
N ASP A 255 6.02 8.04 33.53
CA ASP A 255 4.63 8.48 33.69
C ASP A 255 4.13 9.17 32.42
N LEU A 256 5.01 9.90 31.71
CA LEU A 256 4.68 10.51 30.42
C LEU A 256 4.44 9.45 29.34
N GLN A 257 5.24 8.38 29.30
CA GLN A 257 5.06 7.28 28.35
C GLN A 257 3.69 6.62 28.57
N VAL A 258 3.37 6.24 29.80
CA VAL A 258 2.08 5.62 30.17
C VAL A 258 0.90 6.52 29.80
N LEU A 259 1.00 7.83 30.06
CA LEU A 259 -0.07 8.76 29.71
C LEU A 259 -0.23 8.91 28.19
N LEU A 260 0.85 8.86 27.42
CA LEU A 260 0.76 8.93 25.96
C LEU A 260 0.17 7.65 25.37
N GLU A 261 0.54 6.48 25.88
CA GLU A 261 -0.06 5.21 25.46
C GLU A 261 -1.56 5.18 25.74
N ARG A 262 -1.98 5.62 26.94
CA ARG A 262 -3.42 5.76 27.26
C ARG A 262 -4.13 6.76 26.37
N TYR A 263 -3.45 7.86 25.99
CA TYR A 263 -3.98 8.83 25.04
C TYR A 263 -4.20 8.20 23.66
N LEU A 264 -3.31 7.30 23.21
CA LEU A 264 -3.46 6.56 21.96
C LEU A 264 -4.57 5.50 22.04
N ASP A 265 -4.68 4.78 23.16
CA ASP A 265 -5.71 3.76 23.40
C ASP A 265 -7.13 4.36 23.32
N GLU A 266 -7.38 5.53 23.93
CA GLU A 266 -8.68 6.23 23.83
C GLU A 266 -9.08 6.55 22.38
N ARG A 267 -8.10 6.70 21.49
CA ARG A 267 -8.26 6.96 20.04
C ARG A 267 -8.36 5.68 19.21
N GLY A 268 -8.30 4.52 19.85
CA GLY A 268 -8.40 3.19 19.21
C GLY A 268 -7.09 2.67 18.66
N ILE A 269 -5.96 3.24 19.07
CA ILE A 269 -4.64 2.65 18.84
C ILE A 269 -4.36 1.72 20.02
N ASN A 270 -4.77 0.47 19.90
CA ASN A 270 -4.78 -0.49 21.01
C ASN A 270 -4.60 -1.93 20.54
N THR A 271 -4.77 -2.89 21.44
CA THR A 271 -4.61 -4.32 21.15
C THR A 271 -5.45 -4.80 19.97
N ALA A 272 -6.69 -4.31 19.82
CA ALA A 272 -7.53 -4.73 18.70
C ALA A 272 -6.95 -4.25 17.35
N LEU A 273 -6.39 -3.03 17.31
CA LEU A 273 -5.68 -2.54 16.14
C LEU A 273 -4.37 -3.33 15.91
N ALA A 274 -3.64 -3.66 16.98
CA ALA A 274 -2.39 -4.41 16.90
C ALA A 274 -2.57 -5.83 16.34
N LEU A 275 -3.72 -6.46 16.61
CA LEU A 275 -4.08 -7.76 16.04
C LEU A 275 -4.63 -7.63 14.61
N PHE A 276 -5.41 -6.58 14.33
CA PHE A 276 -6.00 -6.37 13.00
C PHE A 276 -4.96 -6.12 11.91
N VAL A 277 -3.91 -5.33 12.20
CA VAL A 277 -3.00 -4.85 11.16
C VAL A 277 -2.22 -6.00 10.48
N PRO A 278 -1.57 -6.92 11.20
CA PRO A 278 -0.91 -8.07 10.58
C PRO A 278 -1.90 -8.93 9.77
N ASP A 279 -3.02 -9.32 10.37
CA ASP A 279 -4.04 -10.12 9.68
C ASP A 279 -4.52 -9.45 8.36
N TYR A 280 -4.64 -8.11 8.35
CA TYR A 280 -5.05 -7.36 7.16
C TYR A 280 -3.96 -7.28 6.10
N ILE A 281 -2.70 -7.12 6.51
CA ILE A 281 -1.56 -7.10 5.60
C ILE A 281 -1.47 -8.45 4.87
N ASP A 282 -1.60 -9.59 5.56
CA ASP A 282 -1.56 -10.92 4.94
C ASP A 282 -2.68 -11.10 3.92
N TYR A 283 -3.90 -10.72 4.32
CA TYR A 283 -5.05 -10.74 3.43
C TYR A 283 -4.82 -9.89 2.16
N LYS A 284 -4.28 -8.67 2.32
CA LYS A 284 -4.04 -7.76 1.20
C LYS A 284 -2.90 -8.23 0.32
N GLU A 285 -1.78 -8.71 0.90
CA GLU A 285 -0.62 -9.20 0.16
C GLU A 285 -1.04 -10.32 -0.80
N GLN A 286 -1.79 -11.30 -0.31
CA GLN A 286 -2.27 -12.40 -1.15
C GLN A 286 -3.17 -11.91 -2.30
N LYS A 287 -4.05 -10.94 -2.02
CA LYS A 287 -4.91 -10.33 -3.05
C LYS A 287 -4.09 -9.59 -4.12
N GLU A 288 -3.09 -8.81 -3.70
CA GLU A 288 -2.20 -8.08 -4.61
C GLU A 288 -1.29 -9.03 -5.40
N TYR A 289 -0.81 -10.11 -4.80
CA TYR A 289 -0.03 -11.16 -5.46
C TYR A 289 -0.81 -11.81 -6.61
N VAL A 290 -2.06 -12.21 -6.37
CA VAL A 290 -2.92 -12.78 -7.42
C VAL A 290 -3.21 -11.76 -8.51
N SER A 291 -3.42 -10.48 -8.15
CA SER A 291 -3.59 -9.39 -9.11
C SER A 291 -2.34 -9.21 -9.98
N TRP A 292 -1.15 -9.24 -9.36
CA TRP A 292 0.13 -9.16 -10.03
C TRP A 292 0.33 -10.32 -11.01
N LEU A 293 0.09 -11.57 -10.59
CA LEU A 293 0.18 -12.74 -11.48
C LEU A 293 -0.71 -12.58 -12.72
N LYS A 294 -1.97 -12.13 -12.54
CA LYS A 294 -2.91 -11.89 -13.63
C LYS A 294 -2.44 -10.79 -14.59
N ASN A 295 -1.87 -9.71 -14.05
CA ASN A 295 -1.32 -8.61 -14.83
C ASN A 295 -0.09 -9.03 -15.64
N VAL A 296 0.86 -9.74 -15.03
CA VAL A 296 2.06 -10.26 -15.69
C VAL A 296 1.68 -11.27 -16.77
N LYS A 297 0.77 -12.20 -16.48
CA LYS A 297 0.28 -13.16 -17.48
C LYS A 297 -0.34 -12.45 -18.69
N SER A 298 -1.14 -11.42 -18.44
CA SER A 298 -1.78 -10.62 -19.49
C SER A 298 -0.76 -9.85 -20.33
N PHE A 299 0.32 -9.37 -19.71
CA PHE A 299 1.45 -8.74 -20.41
C PHE A 299 2.22 -9.74 -21.29
N VAL A 300 2.53 -10.93 -20.79
CA VAL A 300 3.23 -12.00 -21.54
C VAL A 300 2.41 -12.49 -22.74
N GLN A 301 1.08 -12.45 -22.64
CA GLN A 301 0.18 -12.87 -23.71
C GLN A 301 0.05 -11.86 -24.87
N ALA A 302 0.32 -10.57 -24.64
CA ALA A 302 -0.04 -9.45 -25.53
C ALA A 302 0.92 -9.22 -26.71
#